data_AF-R6H7Q2-F1
#
_entry.id   AF-R6H7Q2-F1
#
_cell.length_a   1.000
_cell.length_b   1.000
_cell.length_c   1.000
_cell.angle_alpha   90.00
_cell.angle_beta   90.00
_cell.angle_gamma   90.00
#
_symmetry.space_group_name_H-M   'P 1'
#
loop_
_entity.id
_entity.type
_entity.pdbx_description
1 polymer ?
#
loop_
_entity_poly.entity_id
_entity_poly.type
_entity_poly.pdbx_seq_one_letter_code
_entity_poly.pdbx_strand_id
1 'polypeptide(L)' 'MISAISNHFCASCNRLRLTADGKIKPCLFSDTEYDIRSALRKGSEEEVLSVFKTALFHKPSGHEHRTGTRRMMSQVGG' A
#
# COMPACT_ATOMS: atom_id res chain seq x y z
N MET A 1 -20.29 -6.93 -0.81
CA MET A 1 -20.05 -6.53 0.58
C MET A 1 -18.86 -7.35 1.08
N ILE A 2 -17.68 -6.77 1.26
CA ILE A 2 -16.50 -7.46 1.83
C ILE A 2 -16.42 -7.02 3.29
N SER A 3 -16.77 -7.94 4.20
CA SER A 3 -16.71 -7.71 5.65
C SER A 3 -15.25 -7.72 6.09
N ALA A 4 -14.73 -6.55 6.46
CA ALA A 4 -13.34 -6.36 6.84
C ALA A 4 -13.04 -6.69 8.31
N ILE A 5 -13.99 -7.29 9.06
CA ILE A 5 -13.91 -7.31 10.53
C ILE A 5 -13.72 -8.70 11.15
N SER A 6 -13.82 -9.82 10.40
CA SER A 6 -13.79 -11.15 11.05
C SER A 6 -12.94 -12.23 10.40
N ASN A 7 -12.36 -12.02 9.21
CA ASN A 7 -11.47 -13.02 8.60
C ASN A 7 -10.12 -12.38 8.26
N HIS A 8 -9.03 -12.87 8.85
CA HIS A 8 -7.67 -12.47 8.53
C HIS A 8 -7.30 -12.90 7.10
N PHE A 9 -7.74 -12.16 6.08
CA PHE A 9 -7.40 -12.40 4.68
C PHE A 9 -6.03 -11.80 4.30
N CYS A 10 -5.22 -11.38 5.27
CA CYS A 10 -3.89 -10.81 4.99
C CYS A 10 -2.99 -11.78 4.23
N ALA A 11 -3.07 -13.07 4.55
CA ALA A 11 -2.29 -14.13 3.89
C ALA A 11 -2.58 -14.24 2.38
N SER A 12 -3.80 -13.91 1.94
CA SER A 12 -4.20 -13.88 0.52
C SER A 12 -4.34 -12.47 -0.04
N CYS A 13 -4.02 -11.44 0.73
CA CYS A 13 -4.17 -10.05 0.31
C CYS A 13 -3.10 -9.69 -0.71
N ASN A 14 -3.51 -9.34 -1.93
CA ASN A 14 -2.64 -8.88 -3.01
C ASN A 14 -2.83 -7.39 -3.33
N ARG A 15 -3.48 -6.63 -2.44
CA ARG A 15 -3.79 -5.21 -2.67
C ARG A 15 -2.63 -4.30 -2.29
N LEU A 16 -2.28 -3.40 -3.19
CA LEU A 16 -1.50 -2.19 -2.94
C LEU A 16 -2.41 -0.99 -3.16
N ARG A 17 -2.18 0.11 -2.44
CA ARG A 17 -2.96 1.35 -2.60
C ARG A 17 -2.08 2.48 -3.12
N LEU A 18 -2.60 3.27 -4.05
CA LEU A 18 -1.98 4.51 -4.48
C LEU A 18 -2.62 5.67 -3.71
N THR A 19 -1.81 6.44 -3.00
CA THR A 19 -2.25 7.61 -2.25
C THR A 19 -2.46 8.81 -3.18
N ALA A 20 -3.27 9.79 -2.73
CA ALA A 20 -3.55 11.00 -3.51
C ALA A 20 -2.30 11.86 -3.79
N ASP A 21 -1.28 11.77 -2.95
CA ASP A 21 0.03 12.42 -3.15
C ASP A 21 1.00 11.62 -4.03
N GLY A 22 0.57 10.47 -4.56
CA GLY A 22 1.33 9.68 -5.54
C GLY A 22 2.34 8.73 -4.92
N LYS A 23 1.99 8.08 -3.80
CA LYS A 23 2.81 7.07 -3.13
C LYS A 23 2.11 5.72 -3.08
N ILE A 24 2.86 4.63 -3.11
CA ILE A 24 2.34 3.28 -2.90
C ILE A 24 2.36 2.97 -1.41
N LYS A 25 1.20 2.59 -0.89
CA LYS A 25 1.00 2.08 0.46
C LYS A 25 0.71 0.57 0.38
N PRO A 26 1.59 -0.31 0.88
CA PRO A 26 1.49 -1.75 0.65
C PRO A 26 0.48 -2.47 1.54
N CYS A 27 0.07 -1.83 2.64
CA CYS A 27 -0.98 -2.34 3.52
C CYS A 27 -1.80 -1.17 4.04
N LEU A 28 -3.12 -1.37 4.18
CA LEU A 28 -4.01 -0.35 4.74
C LEU A 28 -3.54 0.12 6.12
N PHE A 29 -2.98 -0.81 6.90
CA PHE A 29 -2.60 -0.65 8.30
C PHE A 29 -1.09 -0.40 8.52
N SER A 30 -0.32 -0.21 7.44
CA SER A 30 1.11 0.13 7.52
C SER A 30 1.33 1.61 7.23
N ASP A 31 2.15 2.31 8.02
CA ASP A 31 2.53 3.71 7.76
C ASP A 31 3.60 3.86 6.67
N THR A 32 4.13 2.74 6.14
CA THR A 32 5.13 2.75 5.08
C THR A 32 4.51 3.19 3.75
N GLU A 33 5.16 4.15 3.09
CA GLU A 33 4.76 4.70 1.80
C GLU A 33 5.98 4.82 0.89
N TYR A 34 5.81 4.52 -0.39
CA TYR A 34 6.89 4.58 -1.39
C TYR A 34 6.54 5.57 -2.50
N ASP A 35 7.40 6.55 -2.76
CA ASP A 35 7.16 7.54 -3.82
C ASP A 35 7.30 6.90 -5.20
N ILE A 36 6.17 6.78 -5.91
CA ILE A 36 6.12 6.33 -7.29
C ILE A 36 5.98 7.51 -8.26
N ARG A 37 5.48 8.65 -7.79
CA ARG A 37 5.26 9.86 -8.60
C ARG A 37 6.57 10.36 -9.21
N SER A 38 7.67 10.30 -8.45
CA SER A 38 8.98 10.68 -8.96
C SER A 38 9.43 9.80 -10.13
N ALA A 39 9.27 8.48 -10.02
CA ALA A 39 9.60 7.53 -11.09
C ALA A 39 8.71 7.72 -12.33
N LEU A 40 7.40 7.88 -12.13
CA LEU A 40 6.45 8.15 -13.22
C LEU A 40 6.74 9.46 -13.95
N ARG A 41 7.15 10.51 -13.23
CA ARG A 41 7.48 11.82 -13.82
C ARG A 41 8.77 11.80 -14.64
N LYS A 42 9.72 10.94 -14.28
CA LYS A 42 10.94 10.72 -15.07
C LYS A 42 10.69 9.86 -16.29
N GLY A 43 9.59 9.11 -16.33
CA GLY A 43 9.26 8.20 -17.43
C GLY A 43 10.11 6.93 -17.47
N SER A 44 10.78 6.55 -16.37
CA SER A 44 11.55 5.29 -16.29
C SER A 44 10.66 4.16 -15.80
N GLU A 45 10.42 3.19 -16.67
CA GLU A 45 9.68 1.98 -16.33
C GLU A 45 10.44 1.13 -15.30
N GLU A 46 11.77 1.10 -15.39
CA GLU A 46 12.63 0.34 -14.49
C GLU A 46 12.55 0.87 -13.06
N GLU A 47 12.57 2.19 -12.88
CA GLU A 47 12.39 2.82 -11.57
C GLU A 47 10.99 2.52 -11.00
N VAL A 48 9.95 2.58 -11.83
CA VAL A 48 8.57 2.25 -11.41
C VAL A 48 8.49 0.80 -10.95
N LEU A 49 9.02 -0.14 -11.73
CA LEU A 49 9.05 -1.56 -11.39
C LEU A 49 9.85 -1.83 -10.11
N SER A 50 10.97 -1.12 -9.92
CA SER A 50 11.78 -1.20 -8.70
C SER A 50 10.96 -0.78 -7.48
N VAL A 51 10.30 0.39 -7.54
CA VAL A 51 9.46 0.90 -6.44
C VAL A 51 8.31 -0.08 -6.12
N PHE A 52 7.66 -0.63 -7.14
CA PHE A 52 6.59 -1.62 -6.96
C PHE A 52 7.09 -2.90 -6.27
N LYS A 53 8.23 -3.45 -6.71
CA LYS A 53 8.84 -4.63 -6.08
C LYS A 53 9.21 -4.34 -4.63
N THR A 54 9.84 -3.20 -4.35
CA THR A 54 10.18 -2.81 -2.98
C THR A 54 8.93 -2.70 -2.11
N ALA A 55 7.85 -2.10 -2.61
CA ALA A 55 6.59 -2.01 -1.87
C ALA A 55 5.98 -3.39 -1.59
N LEU A 56 6.05 -4.32 -2.55
CA LEU A 56 5.58 -5.70 -2.37
C LEU A 56 6.40 -6.45 -1.31
N PHE A 57 7.73 -6.33 -1.34
CA PHE A 57 8.61 -6.99 -0.36
C PHE A 57 8.39 -6.50 1.08
N HIS A 58 8.05 -5.22 1.25
CA HIS A 58 7.76 -4.64 2.56
C HIS A 58 6.29 -4.75 2.97
N LYS A 59 5.48 -5.49 2.21
CA LYS A 59 4.11 -5.79 2.58
C LYS A 59 4.13 -6.71 3.81
N PRO A 60 3.56 -6.29 4.95
CA PRO A 60 3.53 -7.13 6.14
C PRO A 60 2.63 -8.35 5.89
N SER A 61 3.06 -9.52 6.37
CA SER A 61 2.32 -10.80 6.25
C SER A 61 0.96 -10.78 6.97
N GLY A 62 0.78 -9.87 7.93
CA GLY A 62 -0.44 -9.67 8.69
C GLY A 62 -0.45 -8.32 9.40
N HIS A 63 -1.63 -7.89 9.83
CA HIS A 63 -1.81 -6.71 10.68
C HIS A 63 -2.44 -7.12 12.02
N GLU A 64 -1.80 -8.02 12.77
CA GLU A 64 -2.45 -8.72 13.90
C GLU A 64 -3.13 -7.80 14.94
N HIS A 65 -2.65 -6.56 15.13
CA HIS A 65 -3.19 -5.66 16.17
C HIS A 65 -3.26 -4.17 15.81
N ARG A 66 -3.09 -3.76 14.55
CA ARG A 66 -3.23 -2.34 14.17
C ARG A 66 -4.60 -2.05 13.59
N THR A 67 -5.41 -1.30 14.33
CA THR A 67 -6.75 -0.82 13.92
C THR A 67 -6.73 0.53 13.20
N GLY A 68 -5.55 1.14 13.01
CA GLY A 68 -5.42 2.44 12.35
C GLY A 68 -4.02 2.73 11.82
N THR A 69 -3.93 3.75 10.96
CA THR A 69 -2.66 4.34 10.49
C THR A 69 -2.74 5.84 10.58
N ARG A 70 -1.61 6.51 10.35
CA ARG A 70 -1.54 7.96 10.31
C ARG A 70 -2.37 8.60 9.17
N ARG A 71 -2.74 7.84 8.13
CA ARG A 71 -3.52 8.32 6.99
C ARG A 71 -5.00 7.99 7.15
N MET A 72 -5.85 8.96 6.84
CA MET A 72 -7.29 8.75 6.71
C MET A 72 -7.63 8.03 5.40
N MET A 73 -8.75 7.29 5.39
CA MET A 73 -9.20 6.50 4.23
C MET A 73 -9.37 7.33 2.95
N SER A 74 -9.76 8.60 3.08
CA SER A 74 -9.91 9.55 1.96
C SER A 74 -8.60 9.85 1.23
N GLN A 75 -7.46 9.60 1.86
CA GLN A 75 -6.13 9.95 1.31
C GLN A 75 -5.44 8.78 0.60
N VAL A 76 -5.98 7.56 0.71
CA VAL A 76 -5.33 6.32 0.26
C VAL A 76 -6.11 5.59 -0.83
N GLY A 77 -7.09 6.25 -1.46
CA GLY A 77 -8.01 5.64 -2.41
C GLY A 77 -9.00 4.73 -1.69
N GLY A 78 -10.25 5.18 -1.59
CA GLY A 78 -11.37 4.43 -0.99
C GLY A 78 -11.62 3.12 -1.69
#